data_AF-A0A9P1KGS2-F1
#
_entry.id   AF-A0A9P1KGS2-F1
#
_cell.length_a   1.000
_cell.length_b   1.000
_cell.length_c   1.000
_cell.angle_alpha   90.00
_cell.angle_beta   90.00
_cell.angle_gamma   90.00
#
_symmetry.space_group_name_H-M   'P 1'
#
loop_
_entity.id
_entity.type
_entity.pdbx_description
1 polymer ?
#
loop_
_entity_poly.entity_id
_entity_poly.type
_entity_poly.pdbx_seq_one_letter_code
_entity_poly.pdbx_strand_id
1 'polypeptide(L)'
;MSDIGTIFGFLGGTVVAIQGGYKVLQYPKPDRVFKRLSDAKWFLTLRWCEQFTTPAGVLNLEGQLSFCNAAVMAMGEDKFLPPEHRQPIFDCCLSLPLGETTIYANPAIPEIEIMAIEIDQRFGRVALVRYY
;
A
#
# COMPACT_ATOMS: atom_id res chain seq x y z
N MET A 1 -25.25 -17.64 -15.13
CA MET A 1 -23.78 -17.79 -15.15
C MET A 1 -23.20 -16.47 -14.70
N SER A 2 -22.37 -16.46 -13.65
CA SER A 2 -21.62 -15.25 -13.30
C SER A 2 -20.40 -15.20 -14.21
N ASP A 3 -20.47 -14.44 -15.29
CA ASP A 3 -19.32 -14.25 -16.16
C ASP A 3 -18.25 -13.48 -15.39
N ILE A 4 -17.23 -14.21 -14.96
CA ILE A 4 -16.00 -13.63 -14.42
C ILE A 4 -15.31 -12.96 -15.60
N GLY A 5 -15.10 -11.65 -15.48
CA GLY A 5 -14.34 -10.87 -16.46
C GLY A 5 -12.85 -11.08 -16.26
N THR A 6 -12.12 -9.99 -16.00
CA THR A 6 -10.67 -10.00 -15.80
C THR A 6 -10.26 -10.40 -14.38
N ILE A 7 -9.20 -11.20 -14.25
CA ILE A 7 -8.51 -11.49 -12.99
C ILE A 7 -7.11 -10.87 -13.06
N PHE A 8 -6.67 -10.23 -11.98
CA PHE A 8 -5.27 -9.82 -11.85
C PHE A 8 -4.79 -9.84 -10.39
N GLY A 9 -3.48 -10.06 -10.26
CA GLY A 9 -2.78 -10.03 -8.98
C GLY A 9 -2.42 -8.61 -8.58
N PHE A 10 -2.52 -8.32 -7.28
CA PHE A 10 -2.08 -7.05 -6.70
C PHE A 10 -1.59 -7.28 -5.27
N LEU A 11 -0.34 -6.93 -4.96
CA LEU A 11 0.29 -7.14 -3.64
C LEU A 11 0.13 -8.59 -3.10
N GLY A 12 0.26 -9.59 -3.99
CA GLY A 12 0.03 -11.00 -3.63
C GLY A 12 -1.44 -11.39 -3.41
N GLY A 13 -2.37 -10.44 -3.49
CA GLY A 13 -3.81 -10.67 -3.48
C GLY A 13 -4.40 -10.84 -4.89
N THR A 14 -5.65 -11.26 -4.96
CA THR A 14 -6.37 -11.51 -6.23
C THR A 14 -7.64 -10.68 -6.28
N VAL A 15 -7.73 -9.83 -7.31
CA VAL A 15 -8.94 -9.07 -7.61
C VAL A 15 -9.60 -9.66 -8.85
N VAL A 16 -10.90 -9.87 -8.76
CA VAL A 16 -11.73 -10.45 -9.83
C VAL A 16 -12.81 -9.45 -10.22
N ALA A 17 -12.86 -9.09 -11.51
CA ALA A 17 -13.96 -8.31 -12.07
C ALA A 17 -15.19 -9.21 -12.27
N ILE A 18 -16.34 -8.77 -11.78
CA ILE A 18 -17.62 -9.46 -11.90
C ILE A 18 -18.69 -8.49 -12.36
N GLN A 19 -19.87 -9.00 -12.70
CA GLN A 19 -21.03 -8.15 -12.93
C GLN A 19 -21.33 -7.29 -11.69
N GLY A 20 -21.30 -5.97 -11.87
CA GLY A 20 -21.60 -4.99 -10.81
C GLY A 20 -20.41 -4.53 -9.96
N GLY A 21 -19.18 -5.02 -10.21
CA GLY A 21 -17.99 -4.49 -9.53
C GLY A 21 -16.82 -5.47 -9.44
N TYR A 22 -16.16 -5.47 -8.28
CA TYR A 22 -14.92 -6.21 -8.03
C TYR A 22 -15.02 -7.01 -6.74
N LYS A 23 -14.54 -8.25 -6.76
CA LYS A 23 -14.35 -9.09 -5.57
C LYS A 23 -12.87 -9.25 -5.28
N VAL A 24 -12.53 -9.28 -4.00
CA VAL A 24 -11.18 -9.65 -3.55
C VAL A 24 -11.27 -11.04 -2.92
N LEU A 25 -10.53 -12.01 -3.43
CA LEU A 25 -10.67 -13.41 -2.98
C LEU A 25 -10.23 -13.60 -1.52
N GLN A 26 -9.25 -12.80 -1.08
CA GLN A 26 -8.75 -12.79 0.29
C GLN A 26 -9.64 -11.98 1.26
N TYR A 27 -10.77 -11.42 0.79
CA TYR A 27 -11.66 -10.66 1.66
C TYR A 27 -12.43 -11.60 2.60
N PRO A 28 -12.48 -11.33 3.93
CA PRO A 28 -13.12 -12.23 4.89
C PRO A 28 -14.61 -12.50 4.64
N LYS A 29 -15.30 -11.57 3.96
CA LYS A 29 -16.72 -11.71 3.59
C LYS A 29 -16.82 -12.02 2.09
N PRO A 30 -16.93 -13.30 1.70
CA PRO A 30 -16.81 -13.71 0.29
C PRO A 30 -17.87 -13.06 -0.61
N ASP A 31 -18.99 -12.57 -0.07
CA ASP A 31 -20.05 -11.93 -0.85
C ASP A 31 -19.89 -10.41 -1.02
N ARG A 32 -18.86 -9.80 -0.42
CA ARG A 32 -18.61 -8.37 -0.57
C ARG A 32 -18.22 -8.06 -2.02
N VAL A 33 -18.92 -7.09 -2.60
CA VAL A 33 -18.60 -6.51 -3.90
C VAL A 33 -18.18 -5.05 -3.71
N PHE A 34 -16.98 -4.72 -4.17
CA PHE A 34 -16.46 -3.36 -4.24
C PHE A 34 -16.91 -2.71 -5.54
N LYS A 35 -17.40 -1.47 -5.48
CA LYS A 35 -17.92 -0.77 -6.66
C LYS A 35 -16.80 -0.31 -7.59
N ARG A 36 -15.65 0.05 -7.03
CA ARG A 36 -14.48 0.53 -7.78
C ARG A 36 -13.31 -0.41 -7.59
N LEU A 37 -12.48 -0.49 -8.62
CA LEU A 37 -11.24 -1.24 -8.54
C LEU A 37 -10.30 -0.65 -7.48
N SER A 38 -10.24 0.68 -7.38
CA SER A 38 -9.38 1.34 -6.39
C SER A 38 -9.77 0.95 -4.96
N ASP A 39 -11.05 0.75 -4.65
CA ASP A 39 -11.47 0.26 -3.33
C ASP A 39 -10.93 -1.15 -3.03
N ALA A 40 -10.95 -2.04 -4.04
CA ALA A 40 -10.43 -3.39 -3.92
C ALA A 40 -8.89 -3.42 -3.76
N LYS A 41 -8.18 -2.57 -4.51
CA LYS A 41 -6.73 -2.38 -4.36
C LYS A 41 -6.38 -1.78 -3.00
N TRP A 42 -7.11 -0.76 -2.55
CA TRP A 42 -6.94 -0.17 -1.22
C TRP A 42 -7.06 -1.23 -0.12
N PHE A 43 -8.08 -2.09 -0.19
CA PHE A 43 -8.19 -3.19 0.78
C PHE A 43 -6.92 -4.05 0.84
N LEU A 44 -6.37 -4.45 -0.31
CA LEU A 44 -5.15 -5.26 -0.36
C LEU A 44 -3.91 -4.48 0.13
N THR A 45 -3.82 -3.19 -0.17
CA THR A 45 -2.79 -2.30 0.38
C THR A 45 -2.84 -2.24 1.91
N LEU A 46 -4.02 -2.02 2.48
CA LEU A 46 -4.19 -1.99 3.93
C LEU A 46 -3.83 -3.34 4.57
N ARG A 47 -4.27 -4.45 3.95
CA ARG A 47 -3.90 -5.79 4.39
C ARG A 47 -2.41 -6.05 4.32
N TRP A 48 -1.73 -5.52 3.31
CA TRP A 48 -0.27 -5.61 3.19
C TRP A 48 0.41 -4.92 4.38
N CYS A 49 -0.03 -3.72 4.79
CA CYS A 49 0.54 -3.03 5.96
C CYS A 49 0.27 -3.79 7.27
N GLU A 50 -0.97 -4.29 7.43
CA GLU A 50 -1.43 -4.96 8.66
C GLU A 50 -0.81 -6.35 8.90
N GLN A 51 -0.22 -6.98 7.88
CA GLN A 51 0.39 -8.29 8.06
C GLN A 51 1.72 -8.23 8.84
N PHE A 52 2.33 -7.06 8.94
CA PHE A 52 3.62 -6.89 9.59
C PHE A 52 3.47 -6.53 11.07
N THR A 53 4.32 -7.13 11.90
CA THR A 53 4.50 -6.76 13.30
C THR A 53 5.42 -5.55 13.47
N THR A 54 6.20 -5.22 12.44
CA THR A 54 7.05 -4.04 12.38
C THR A 54 6.30 -2.83 11.81
N PRO A 55 6.77 -1.59 12.07
CA PRO A 55 6.17 -0.38 11.53
C PRO A 55 6.03 -0.41 10.00
N ALA A 56 4.81 -0.19 9.51
CA ALA A 56 4.49 -0.13 8.09
C ALA A 56 3.37 0.88 7.80
N GLY A 57 3.36 1.47 6.61
CA GLY A 57 2.37 2.45 6.20
C GLY A 57 2.35 2.73 4.70
N VAL A 58 1.52 3.70 4.32
CA VAL A 58 1.35 4.19 2.95
C VAL A 58 1.66 5.68 2.94
N LEU A 59 2.73 6.06 2.25
CA LEU A 59 3.18 7.43 2.10
C LEU A 59 2.73 7.99 0.74
N ASN A 60 2.04 9.12 0.75
CA ASN A 60 1.60 9.80 -0.48
C ASN A 60 2.59 10.86 -0.95
N LEU A 61 2.27 11.49 -2.09
CA LEU A 61 3.12 12.50 -2.73
C LEU A 61 3.29 13.78 -1.90
N GLU A 62 2.37 14.06 -0.99
CA GLU A 62 2.44 15.18 -0.06
C GLU A 62 3.30 14.88 1.18
N GLY A 63 3.94 13.70 1.24
CA GLY A 63 4.71 13.27 2.40
C GLY A 63 3.83 12.98 3.61
N GLN A 64 2.55 12.65 3.42
CA GLN A 64 1.61 12.28 4.47
C GLN A 64 1.42 10.77 4.52
N LEU A 65 1.32 10.24 5.74
CA LEU A 65 0.95 8.84 5.95
C LEU A 65 -0.57 8.70 5.81
N SER A 66 -0.99 8.20 4.65
CA SER A 66 -2.41 7.96 4.35
C SER A 66 -2.97 6.77 5.14
N PHE A 67 -2.09 5.85 5.55
CA PHE A 67 -2.41 4.75 6.44
C PHE A 67 -1.15 4.27 7.18
N CYS A 68 -1.36 3.76 8.39
CA CYS A 68 -0.33 3.23 9.27
C CYS A 68 -0.86 1.99 9.99
N ASN A 69 -0.01 0.98 10.16
CA ASN A 69 -0.38 -0.20 10.92
C ASN A 69 -0.33 0.04 12.44
N ALA A 70 -0.81 -0.93 13.22
CA ALA A 70 -0.85 -0.85 14.68
C ALA A 70 0.52 -0.54 15.34
N ALA A 71 1.63 -1.03 14.77
CA ALA A 71 2.97 -0.76 15.28
C ALA A 71 3.33 0.74 15.16
N VAL A 72 3.03 1.36 14.02
CA VAL A 72 3.20 2.82 13.85
C VAL A 72 2.29 3.59 14.80
N MET A 73 1.04 3.18 14.96
CA MET A 73 0.09 3.83 15.86
C MET A 73 0.57 3.81 17.32
N ALA A 74 1.25 2.74 17.74
CA ALA A 74 1.81 2.63 19.09
C ALA A 74 3.07 3.49 19.30
N MET A 75 3.92 3.62 18.27
CA MET A 75 5.17 4.39 18.38
C MET A 75 5.00 5.89 18.09
N GLY A 76 4.04 6.25 17.24
CA GLY A 76 3.83 7.59 16.68
C GLY A 76 4.43 7.75 15.28
N GLU A 77 3.66 8.36 14.37
CA GLU A 77 4.04 8.57 12.96
C GLU A 77 5.38 9.29 12.79
N ASP A 78 5.63 10.34 13.57
CA ASP A 78 6.89 11.11 13.49
C ASP A 78 8.11 10.31 13.96
N LYS A 79 7.93 9.28 14.79
CA LYS A 79 9.02 8.37 15.15
C LYS A 79 9.24 7.28 14.10
N PHE A 80 8.17 6.86 13.42
CA PHE A 80 8.26 5.91 12.33
C PHE A 80 8.96 6.53 11.12
N LEU A 81 8.46 7.68 10.69
CA LEU A 81 8.98 8.44 9.57
C LEU A 81 9.01 9.93 9.95
N PRO A 82 10.17 10.43 10.42
CA PRO A 82 10.32 11.85 10.73
C PRO A 82 9.99 12.71 9.50
N PRO A 83 9.29 13.85 9.66
CA PRO A 83 8.83 14.68 8.55
C PRO A 83 9.91 15.03 7.52
N GLU A 84 11.14 15.27 7.96
CA GLU A 84 12.30 15.60 7.12
C GLU A 84 12.72 14.46 6.16
N HIS A 85 12.38 13.22 6.47
CA HIS A 85 12.71 12.05 5.66
C HIS A 85 11.58 11.61 4.72
N ARG A 86 10.35 12.10 4.93
CA ARG A 86 9.18 11.64 4.16
C ARG A 86 9.30 11.95 2.67
N GLN A 87 9.60 13.19 2.31
CA GLN A 87 9.75 13.53 0.89
C GLN A 87 10.92 12.78 0.23
N PRO A 88 12.14 12.73 0.80
CA PRO A 88 13.23 11.92 0.25
C PRO A 88 12.86 10.44 0.03
N ILE A 89 12.13 9.84 0.97
CA ILE A 89 11.64 8.45 0.86
C ILE A 89 10.63 8.32 -0.28
N PHE A 90 9.69 9.28 -0.41
CA PHE A 90 8.75 9.28 -1.52
C PHE A 90 9.45 9.47 -2.87
N ASP A 91 10.50 10.28 -2.96
CA ASP A 91 11.23 10.51 -4.21
C ASP A 91 11.90 9.23 -4.71
N CYS A 92 12.36 8.34 -3.81
CA CYS A 92 12.83 7.00 -4.19
C CYS A 92 11.76 6.18 -4.92
N CYS A 93 10.48 6.36 -4.57
CA CYS A 93 9.36 5.68 -5.21
C CYS A 93 9.18 6.13 -6.66
N LEU A 94 9.50 7.37 -7.02
CA LEU A 94 9.26 7.92 -8.36
C LEU A 94 10.10 7.26 -9.46
N SER A 95 11.30 6.78 -9.13
CA SER A 95 12.21 6.13 -10.09
C SER A 95 11.99 4.62 -10.21
N LEU A 96 11.21 4.01 -9.31
CA LEU A 96 10.98 2.56 -9.31
C LEU A 96 9.91 2.12 -10.33
N PRO A 97 10.05 0.96 -10.96
CA PRO A 97 8.91 0.28 -11.57
C PRO A 97 7.83 -0.07 -10.53
N LEU A 98 6.56 -0.15 -10.94
CA LEU A 98 5.49 -0.52 -10.02
C LEU A 98 5.67 -1.96 -9.52
N GLY A 99 5.55 -2.16 -8.21
CA GLY A 99 5.72 -3.44 -7.51
C GLY A 99 7.17 -3.75 -7.12
N GLU A 100 8.14 -2.98 -7.62
CA GLU A 100 9.55 -3.13 -7.24
C GLU A 100 9.85 -2.42 -5.93
N THR A 101 10.90 -2.90 -5.26
CA THR A 101 11.33 -2.40 -3.95
C THR A 101 12.73 -1.79 -3.99
N THR A 102 12.97 -0.80 -3.13
CA THR A 102 14.32 -0.32 -2.77
C THR A 102 14.44 -0.14 -1.26
N ILE A 103 15.66 0.08 -0.78
CA ILE A 103 15.94 0.40 0.62
C ILE A 103 16.43 1.85 0.70
N TYR A 104 15.79 2.64 1.55
CA TYR A 104 16.31 3.93 1.99
C TYR A 104 17.13 3.73 3.26
N ALA A 105 18.44 3.90 3.13
CA ALA A 105 19.38 3.82 4.25
C ALA A 105 19.80 5.23 4.68
N ASN A 106 19.68 5.53 5.97
CA ASN A 106 20.14 6.77 6.56
C ASN A 106 20.63 6.49 7.99
N PRO A 107 21.82 6.95 8.41
CA PRO A 107 22.33 6.69 9.76
C PRO A 107 21.42 7.17 10.91
N ALA A 108 20.53 8.13 10.67
CA ALA A 108 19.68 8.72 11.68
C ALA A 108 18.37 7.94 11.95
N ILE A 109 17.96 7.03 11.05
CA ILE A 109 16.71 6.28 11.18
C ILE A 109 16.91 4.81 10.76
N PRO A 110 16.04 3.88 11.19
CA PRO A 110 16.06 2.51 10.67
C PRO A 110 15.97 2.46 9.14
N GLU A 111 16.53 1.42 8.54
CA GLU A 111 16.38 1.19 7.10
C GLU A 111 14.90 1.01 6.73
N ILE A 112 14.46 1.73 5.70
CA ILE A 112 13.08 1.71 5.23
C ILE A 112 13.03 1.00 3.89
N GLU A 113 12.31 -0.12 3.83
CA GLU A 113 11.92 -0.71 2.55
C GLU A 113 10.79 0.12 1.95
N ILE A 114 10.93 0.40 0.66
CA ILE A 114 10.01 1.24 -0.12
C ILE A 114 9.56 0.42 -1.32
N MET A 115 8.25 0.31 -1.53
CA MET A 115 7.65 -0.28 -2.73
C MET A 115 6.78 0.75 -3.45
N ALA A 116 6.97 0.90 -4.76
CA ALA A 116 6.16 1.79 -5.57
C ALA A 116 4.87 1.11 -6.06
N ILE A 117 3.70 1.71 -5.80
CA ILE A 117 2.42 1.19 -6.32
C ILE A 117 1.51 2.28 -6.85
N GLU A 118 0.52 1.87 -7.65
CA GLU A 118 -0.58 2.73 -8.10
C GLU A 118 -1.93 2.10 -7.75
N ILE A 119 -2.64 2.75 -6.81
CA ILE A 119 -3.93 2.28 -6.29
C ILE A 119 -5.08 2.87 -7.10
N ASP A 120 -5.08 4.18 -7.29
CA ASP A 120 -6.08 4.94 -8.04
C ASP A 120 -5.34 6.04 -8.82
N GLN A 121 -5.67 6.18 -10.10
CA GLN A 121 -5.05 7.18 -10.98
C GLN A 121 -5.22 8.62 -10.45
N ARG A 122 -6.23 8.89 -9.62
CA ARG A 122 -6.48 10.21 -9.03
C ARG A 122 -5.48 10.59 -7.94
N PHE A 123 -5.03 9.60 -7.17
CA PHE A 123 -4.02 9.82 -6.12
C PHE A 123 -2.60 9.61 -6.66
N GLY A 124 -2.47 9.11 -7.88
CA GLY A 124 -1.20 8.81 -8.51
C GLY A 124 -0.46 7.70 -7.80
N ARG A 125 0.86 7.82 -7.78
CA ARG A 125 1.77 6.86 -7.16
C ARG A 125 1.80 7.06 -5.64
N VAL A 126 1.82 5.95 -4.91
CA VAL A 126 2.07 5.94 -3.46
C VAL A 126 3.22 4.99 -3.14
N ALA A 127 3.91 5.27 -2.04
CA ALA A 127 4.97 4.42 -1.52
C ALA A 127 4.43 3.57 -0.36
N LEU A 128 4.52 2.24 -0.50
CA LEU A 128 4.43 1.38 0.68
C LEU A 128 5.77 1.42 1.38
N VAL A 129 5.74 1.65 2.69
CA VAL A 129 6.93 1.84 3.50
C VAL A 129 6.87 0.90 4.69
N ARG A 130 7.98 0.24 5.02
CA ARG A 130 8.11 -0.54 6.26
C ARG A 130 9.54 -0.52 6.76
N TYR A 131 9.74 -0.80 8.04
CA TYR A 131 11.07 -1.12 8.55
C TYR A 131 11.56 -2.42 7.88
N TYR A 132 12.80 -2.38 7.37
CA TYR A 132 13.45 -3.51 6.71
C TYR A 132 13.86 -4.59 7.73
#